data_AF-A0A7M2WV12-F1
#
_entry.id   AF-A0A7M2WV12-F1
#
_cell.length_a   1.000
_cell.length_b   1.000
_cell.length_c   1.000
_cell.angle_alpha   90.00
_cell.angle_beta   90.00
_cell.angle_gamma   90.00
#
_symmetry.space_group_name_H-M   'P 1'
#
loop_
_entity.id
_entity.type
_entity.pdbx_description
1 polymer ?
#
loop_
_entity_poly.entity_id
_entity_poly.type
_entity_poly.pdbx_seq_one_letter_code
_entity_poly.pdbx_strand_id
1 'polypeptide(L)'
;MNRFKVCALVLVLCFTARAFGAINFTADYSLEGAGEGFNDPVNGAQRKAAFEFTLGFVGSYFAPRYAGETVVVRAKFDPLGGTASSAVLASASASSFGRDFAGASQASTFYPRALVNHLSGSDSNGATAEIDITFNSDVDNSTVLGGTSWYYGTNRTPGANIDMVTTAMHEIGHGLGFSSFLTSTGAYNGSFPSIWDRFLNTSNVGGTRLPSLASDALRLAERTGNDLWWDGANGVAGNGGTRPRIYAPTTFSSGSSLSHLDETIHPSDLMSPFDSGPANYSSMDLGMFQDMGWLLVPEPSAFILIGVALFPTLARRSRR
;
A
#
# COMPACT_ATOMS: atom_id res chain seq x y z
N MET A 1 42.20 -50.44 -28.71
CA MET A 1 41.93 -49.14 -29.34
C MET A 1 40.69 -48.52 -28.69
N ASN A 2 40.88 -47.31 -28.14
CA ASN A 2 39.94 -46.30 -27.61
C ASN A 2 38.68 -46.72 -26.85
N ARG A 3 38.78 -46.69 -25.51
CA ARG A 3 37.62 -46.47 -24.62
C ARG A 3 37.41 -44.96 -24.47
N PHE A 4 36.36 -44.42 -25.08
CA PHE A 4 35.91 -43.05 -24.82
C PHE A 4 35.34 -42.95 -23.41
N LYS A 5 35.96 -42.13 -22.56
CA LYS A 5 35.37 -41.69 -21.29
C LYS A 5 34.53 -40.45 -21.60
N VAL A 6 33.22 -40.58 -21.53
CA VAL A 6 32.31 -39.42 -21.54
C VAL A 6 32.32 -38.84 -20.13
N CYS A 7 32.99 -37.71 -19.95
CA CYS A 7 32.85 -36.90 -18.75
C CYS A 7 31.55 -36.09 -18.86
N ALA A 8 30.55 -36.43 -18.06
CA ALA A 8 29.38 -35.57 -17.86
C ALA A 8 29.83 -34.35 -17.04
N LEU A 9 29.90 -33.18 -17.70
CA LEU A 9 30.10 -31.90 -17.04
C LEU A 9 28.76 -31.49 -16.42
N VAL A 10 28.64 -31.59 -15.10
CA VAL A 10 27.48 -31.06 -14.37
C VAL A 10 27.70 -29.56 -14.19
N LEU A 11 26.98 -28.74 -14.96
CA LEU A 11 26.93 -27.30 -14.78
C LEU A 11 26.01 -27.00 -13.57
N VAL A 12 26.59 -26.76 -12.40
CA VAL A 12 25.84 -26.27 -11.24
C VAL A 12 25.55 -24.79 -11.47
N LEU A 13 24.35 -24.48 -11.96
CA LEU A 13 23.81 -23.13 -11.97
C LEU A 13 23.48 -22.75 -10.52
N CYS A 14 24.46 -22.14 -9.85
CA CYS A 14 24.27 -21.54 -8.54
C CYS A 14 23.46 -20.24 -8.71
N PHE A 15 22.13 -20.32 -8.64
CA PHE A 15 21.31 -19.13 -8.48
C PHE A 15 21.52 -18.61 -7.07
N THR A 16 22.33 -17.55 -6.91
CA THR A 16 22.34 -16.79 -5.67
C THR A 16 20.98 -16.13 -5.52
N ALA A 17 20.14 -16.62 -4.61
CA ALA A 17 18.98 -15.88 -4.16
C ALA A 17 19.51 -14.55 -3.59
N ARG A 18 19.27 -13.44 -4.30
CA ARG A 18 19.46 -12.12 -3.71
C ARG A 18 18.40 -12.01 -2.61
N ALA A 19 18.83 -11.88 -1.36
CA ALA A 19 17.95 -11.35 -0.33
C ALA A 19 17.59 -9.94 -0.77
N PHE A 20 16.34 -9.73 -1.18
CA PHE A 20 15.83 -8.39 -1.42
C PHE A 20 15.75 -7.68 -0.06
N GLY A 21 16.28 -6.46 0.02
CA GLY A 21 16.05 -5.62 1.19
C GLY A 21 14.57 -5.23 1.28
N ALA A 22 14.18 -4.67 2.42
CA ALA A 22 12.90 -3.99 2.62
C ALA A 22 13.15 -2.49 2.76
N ILE A 23 12.20 -1.65 2.35
CA ILE A 23 12.24 -0.22 2.68
C ILE A 23 12.08 -0.06 4.19
N ASN A 24 12.91 0.79 4.79
CA ASN A 24 12.84 1.05 6.23
C ASN A 24 11.85 2.19 6.52
N PHE A 25 10.67 1.86 7.05
CA PHE A 25 9.71 2.85 7.51
C PHE A 25 9.99 3.23 8.96
N THR A 26 10.03 4.54 9.26
CA THR A 26 10.35 5.05 10.60
C THR A 26 9.31 6.03 11.09
N ALA A 27 8.95 5.96 12.36
CA ALA A 27 7.98 6.87 12.95
C ALA A 27 8.60 8.24 13.29
N ASP A 28 7.82 9.30 13.07
CA ASP A 28 8.05 10.63 13.61
C ASP A 28 6.87 11.03 14.51
N TYR A 29 7.14 11.19 15.80
CA TYR A 29 6.14 11.60 16.81
C TYR A 29 6.29 13.07 17.21
N SER A 30 6.96 13.88 16.40
CA SER A 30 7.30 15.28 16.73
C SER A 30 6.10 16.21 16.94
N LEU A 31 4.90 15.81 16.50
CA LEU A 31 3.67 16.57 16.71
C LEU A 31 2.98 16.31 18.05
N GLU A 32 3.44 15.29 18.80
CA GLU A 32 2.79 14.86 20.04
C GLU A 32 3.39 15.59 21.25
N GLY A 33 2.53 16.29 22.00
CA GLY A 33 2.91 16.90 23.27
C GLY A 33 3.30 15.87 24.33
N ALA A 34 3.90 16.34 25.43
CA ALA A 34 4.17 15.47 26.57
C ALA A 34 2.83 15.02 27.20
N GLY A 35 2.62 13.71 27.30
CA GLY A 35 1.40 13.14 27.88
C GLY A 35 0.21 13.02 26.92
N GLU A 36 0.42 13.24 25.62
CA GLU A 36 -0.63 13.15 24.59
C GLU A 36 -0.36 11.98 23.64
N GLY A 37 -1.42 11.41 23.05
CA GLY A 37 -1.32 10.47 21.93
C GLY A 37 -0.27 9.37 22.06
N PHE A 38 0.75 9.38 21.20
CA PHE A 38 1.89 8.44 21.27
C PHE A 38 2.82 8.66 22.47
N ASN A 39 2.80 9.83 23.09
CA ASN A 39 3.53 10.19 24.30
C ASN A 39 2.69 10.11 25.58
N ASP A 40 1.47 9.57 25.51
CA ASP A 40 0.59 9.33 26.65
C ASP A 40 1.21 8.31 27.64
N PRO A 41 1.17 8.55 28.97
CA PRO A 41 1.83 7.69 29.96
C PRO A 41 1.17 6.32 30.14
N VAL A 42 -0.07 6.13 29.69
CA VAL A 42 -0.84 4.90 29.83
C VAL A 42 -0.83 4.11 28.51
N ASN A 43 -1.29 4.73 27.44
CA ASN A 43 -1.50 4.11 26.14
C ASN A 43 -0.34 4.33 25.16
N GLY A 44 0.52 5.35 25.38
CA GLY A 44 1.56 5.74 24.42
C GLY A 44 2.52 4.61 24.08
N ALA A 45 2.91 3.79 25.05
CA ALA A 45 3.78 2.63 24.82
C ALA A 45 3.13 1.58 23.90
N GLN A 46 1.83 1.31 24.06
CA GLN A 46 1.11 0.34 23.23
C GLN A 46 0.84 0.90 21.83
N ARG A 47 0.49 2.18 21.72
CA ARG A 47 0.33 2.90 20.45
C ARG A 47 1.62 2.86 19.63
N LYS A 48 2.77 3.17 20.25
CA LYS A 48 4.08 3.10 19.60
C LYS A 48 4.40 1.68 19.13
N ALA A 49 4.22 0.68 19.99
CA ALA A 49 4.47 -0.72 19.63
C ALA A 49 3.62 -1.19 18.44
N ALA A 50 2.33 -0.86 18.42
CA ALA A 50 1.43 -1.19 17.31
C ALA A 50 1.83 -0.47 16.01
N PHE A 51 2.15 0.82 16.09
CA PHE A 51 2.53 1.59 14.92
C PHE A 51 3.88 1.18 14.35
N GLU A 52 4.91 1.01 15.19
CA GLU A 52 6.23 0.56 14.75
C GLU A 52 6.21 -0.86 14.18
N PHE A 53 5.38 -1.76 14.75
CA PHE A 53 5.10 -3.06 14.13
C PHE A 53 4.51 -2.90 12.73
N THR A 54 3.54 -1.98 12.58
CA THR A 54 2.91 -1.71 11.29
C THR A 54 3.91 -1.18 10.28
N LEU A 55 4.78 -0.24 10.66
CA LEU A 55 5.83 0.30 9.79
C LEU A 55 6.77 -0.80 9.27
N GLY A 56 7.23 -1.69 10.17
CA GLY A 56 8.06 -2.82 9.77
C GLY A 56 7.31 -3.79 8.84
N PHE A 57 6.03 -4.04 9.12
CA PHE A 57 5.21 -4.94 8.32
C PHE A 57 4.90 -4.37 6.92
N VAL A 58 4.53 -3.09 6.81
CA VAL A 58 4.34 -2.41 5.53
C VAL A 58 5.65 -2.36 4.73
N GLY A 59 6.77 -2.00 5.39
CA GLY A 59 8.09 -1.97 4.74
C GLY A 59 8.48 -3.30 4.11
N SER A 60 8.05 -4.42 4.70
CA SER A 60 8.34 -5.78 4.19
C SER A 60 7.73 -6.08 2.81
N TYR A 61 6.72 -5.33 2.36
CA TYR A 61 6.15 -5.48 1.02
C TYR A 61 6.98 -4.81 -0.08
N PHE A 62 7.80 -3.81 0.26
CA PHE A 62 8.45 -2.94 -0.72
C PHE A 62 9.97 -3.13 -0.76
N ALA A 63 10.49 -3.42 -1.94
CA ALA A 63 11.92 -3.55 -2.16
C ALA A 63 12.56 -2.16 -2.36
N PRO A 64 13.71 -1.86 -1.74
CA PRO A 64 14.36 -0.58 -1.90
C PRO A 64 14.95 -0.45 -3.30
N ARG A 65 14.88 0.75 -3.89
CA ARG A 65 15.51 1.10 -5.16
C ARG A 65 16.91 1.66 -4.98
N TYR A 66 17.24 2.16 -3.79
CA TYR A 66 18.58 2.64 -3.45
C TYR A 66 18.99 2.22 -2.04
N ALA A 67 20.30 2.22 -1.77
CA ALA A 67 20.83 1.77 -0.50
C ALA A 67 20.41 2.72 0.64
N GLY A 68 19.84 2.16 1.71
CA GLY A 68 19.39 2.94 2.86
C GLY A 68 18.09 3.72 2.62
N GLU A 69 17.28 3.32 1.63
CA GLU A 69 15.97 3.94 1.41
C GLU A 69 15.09 3.87 2.66
N THR A 70 14.59 5.03 3.08
CA THR A 70 13.71 5.20 4.23
C THR A 70 12.43 5.94 3.85
N VAL A 71 11.35 5.66 4.58
CA VAL A 71 10.12 6.46 4.54
C VAL A 71 9.77 6.86 5.98
N VAL A 72 9.81 8.15 6.25
CA VAL A 72 9.48 8.75 7.54
C VAL A 72 7.98 9.03 7.58
N VAL A 73 7.30 8.43 8.55
CA VAL A 73 5.85 8.55 8.76
C VAL A 73 5.59 9.32 10.03
N ARG A 74 5.08 10.55 9.89
CA ARG A 74 4.71 11.40 11.01
C ARG A 74 3.29 11.08 11.44
N ALA A 75 3.13 10.71 12.71
CA ALA A 75 1.88 10.22 13.23
C ALA A 75 1.50 10.92 14.54
N LYS A 76 0.20 11.16 14.71
CA LYS A 76 -0.37 11.68 15.94
C LYS A 76 -1.76 11.11 16.22
N PHE A 77 -2.24 11.26 17.45
CA PHE A 77 -3.61 11.05 17.86
C PHE A 77 -4.27 12.38 18.18
N ASP A 78 -5.33 12.73 17.45
CA ASP A 78 -6.18 13.88 17.74
C ASP A 78 -7.66 13.50 17.65
N PRO A 79 -8.57 14.25 18.29
CA PRO A 79 -10.00 14.07 18.12
C PRO A 79 -10.40 14.27 16.65
N LEU A 80 -10.95 13.24 16.01
CA LEU A 80 -11.57 13.35 14.68
C LEU A 80 -13.11 13.29 14.76
N GLY A 81 -13.65 13.18 15.97
CA GLY A 81 -15.08 13.12 16.22
C GLY A 81 -15.72 11.80 15.78
N GLY A 82 -17.04 11.79 15.81
CA GLY A 82 -17.85 10.62 15.49
C GLY A 82 -19.18 10.66 16.24
N THR A 83 -19.91 9.56 16.14
CA THR A 83 -21.15 9.29 16.85
C THR A 83 -21.04 7.95 17.57
N ALA A 84 -22.09 7.56 18.29
CA ALA A 84 -22.16 6.24 18.90
C ALA A 84 -22.09 5.08 17.88
N SER A 85 -22.27 5.33 16.57
CA SER A 85 -22.34 4.29 15.54
C SER A 85 -21.48 4.52 14.31
N SER A 86 -20.70 5.62 14.24
CA SER A 86 -19.83 5.91 13.10
C SER A 86 -18.72 6.87 13.50
N ALA A 87 -17.51 6.66 12.97
CA ALA A 87 -16.38 7.54 13.19
C ALA A 87 -15.47 7.52 11.97
N VAL A 88 -14.73 8.62 11.77
CA VAL A 88 -13.49 8.57 11.00
C VAL A 88 -12.45 7.93 11.91
N LEU A 89 -11.88 6.80 11.51
CA LEU A 89 -10.92 6.07 12.34
C LEU A 89 -9.55 6.74 12.29
N ALA A 90 -9.10 7.13 11.10
CA ALA A 90 -7.90 7.90 10.90
C ALA A 90 -8.00 8.69 9.59
N SER A 91 -7.02 9.53 9.34
CA SER A 91 -6.85 10.22 8.07
C SER A 91 -5.36 10.40 7.79
N ALA A 92 -4.97 10.12 6.55
CA ALA A 92 -3.61 10.31 6.09
C ALA A 92 -3.49 10.96 4.72
N SER A 93 -2.29 11.48 4.47
CA SER A 93 -1.88 11.95 3.16
C SER A 93 -0.37 11.88 3.02
N ALA A 94 0.14 11.94 1.79
CA ALA A 94 1.54 12.28 1.60
C ALA A 94 1.76 13.74 2.02
N SER A 95 2.81 13.99 2.79
CA SER A 95 3.14 15.32 3.34
C SER A 95 3.52 16.34 2.27
N SER A 96 4.03 15.86 1.14
CA SER A 96 4.39 16.65 -0.03
C SER A 96 4.41 15.80 -1.30
N PHE A 97 4.45 16.48 -2.44
CA PHE A 97 4.42 15.86 -3.76
C PHE A 97 5.54 16.41 -4.64
N GLY A 98 5.94 15.63 -5.64
CA GLY A 98 6.85 16.04 -6.71
C GLY A 98 6.23 15.80 -8.08
N ARG A 99 6.67 16.56 -9.09
CA ARG A 99 6.21 16.46 -10.48
C ARG A 99 7.39 16.69 -11.43
N ASP A 100 7.39 16.02 -12.57
CA ASP A 100 8.36 16.23 -13.66
C ASP A 100 9.84 16.11 -13.24
N PHE A 101 10.12 15.26 -12.26
CA PHE A 101 11.47 14.96 -11.79
C PHE A 101 12.15 13.86 -12.63
N ALA A 102 13.48 13.76 -12.54
CA ALA A 102 14.21 12.70 -13.21
C ALA A 102 13.81 11.32 -12.65
N GLY A 103 13.24 10.45 -13.49
CA GLY A 103 12.72 9.15 -13.08
C GLY A 103 11.18 9.07 -13.01
N ALA A 104 10.48 10.19 -13.16
CA ALA A 104 9.02 10.18 -13.28
C ALA A 104 8.57 9.39 -14.52
N SER A 105 7.69 8.41 -14.33
CA SER A 105 7.18 7.54 -15.41
C SER A 105 6.18 8.21 -16.35
N GLN A 106 5.57 9.31 -15.91
CA GLN A 106 4.53 10.06 -16.61
C GLN A 106 4.80 11.56 -16.41
N ALA A 107 4.87 12.31 -17.51
CA ALA A 107 4.97 13.76 -17.49
C ALA A 107 3.70 14.39 -16.92
N SER A 108 3.80 15.62 -16.41
CA SER A 108 2.68 16.42 -15.93
C SER A 108 1.83 15.67 -14.88
N THR A 109 2.49 14.96 -13.95
CA THR A 109 1.85 14.04 -12.99
C THR A 109 2.48 14.17 -11.61
N PHE A 110 1.67 14.38 -10.57
CA PHE A 110 2.15 14.42 -9.19
C PHE A 110 2.35 13.03 -8.62
N TYR A 111 3.45 12.85 -7.90
CA TYR A 111 3.80 11.63 -7.15
C TYR A 111 3.98 12.00 -5.67
N PRO A 112 3.53 11.14 -4.73
CA PRO A 112 3.81 11.36 -3.31
C PRO A 112 5.33 11.34 -3.08
N ARG A 113 5.82 12.14 -2.12
CA ARG A 113 7.26 12.33 -1.90
C ARG A 113 8.02 11.02 -1.71
N ALA A 114 7.45 10.05 -0.99
CA ALA A 114 8.04 8.73 -0.83
C ALA A 114 8.32 8.06 -2.20
N LEU A 115 7.35 8.11 -3.12
CA LEU A 115 7.51 7.55 -4.47
C LEU A 115 8.46 8.39 -5.34
N VAL A 116 8.53 9.71 -5.13
CA VAL A 116 9.53 10.57 -5.78
C VAL A 116 10.94 10.12 -5.41
N ASN A 117 11.22 9.93 -4.10
CA ASN A 117 12.51 9.46 -3.62
C ASN A 117 12.81 8.06 -4.15
N HIS A 118 11.83 7.17 -4.09
CA HIS A 118 11.92 5.82 -4.63
C HIS A 118 12.34 5.86 -6.08
N LEU A 119 11.60 6.53 -6.96
CA LEU A 119 11.84 6.55 -8.41
C LEU A 119 13.11 7.33 -8.81
N SER A 120 13.49 8.36 -8.05
CA SER A 120 14.72 9.13 -8.27
C SER A 120 15.98 8.37 -7.85
N GLY A 121 15.83 7.33 -7.00
CA GLY A 121 16.96 6.57 -6.46
C GLY A 121 17.74 7.34 -5.38
N SER A 122 17.12 8.31 -4.73
CA SER A 122 17.73 9.14 -3.68
C SER A 122 16.68 9.86 -2.84
N ASP A 123 16.96 10.05 -1.56
CA ASP A 123 16.18 10.93 -0.68
C ASP A 123 16.40 12.41 -1.05
N SER A 124 15.30 13.11 -1.35
CA SER A 124 15.28 14.52 -1.76
C SER A 124 14.72 15.50 -0.71
N ASN A 125 14.26 15.01 0.45
CA ASN A 125 13.63 15.80 1.51
C ASN A 125 14.24 15.56 2.90
N GLY A 126 15.26 14.69 3.00
CA GLY A 126 16.01 14.44 4.22
C GLY A 126 15.10 13.88 5.31
N ALA A 127 15.27 14.36 6.54
CA ALA A 127 14.47 13.88 7.68
C ALA A 127 13.00 14.37 7.69
N THR A 128 12.56 15.12 6.68
CA THR A 128 11.16 15.58 6.61
C THR A 128 10.25 14.39 6.33
N ALA A 129 9.23 14.18 7.15
CA ALA A 129 8.26 13.09 6.93
C ALA A 129 7.68 13.11 5.52
N GLU A 130 7.50 11.94 4.90
CA GLU A 130 6.81 11.77 3.60
C GLU A 130 5.32 11.49 3.76
N ILE A 131 4.90 10.97 4.90
CA ILE A 131 3.51 10.59 5.17
C ILE A 131 3.08 11.22 6.49
N ASP A 132 1.90 11.81 6.50
CA ASP A 132 1.25 12.35 7.69
C ASP A 132 0.00 11.52 8.01
N ILE A 133 -0.14 11.06 9.26
CA ILE A 133 -1.27 10.28 9.75
C ILE A 133 -1.82 10.91 11.04
N THR A 134 -3.14 11.05 11.11
CA THR A 134 -3.86 11.37 12.35
C THR A 134 -4.81 10.23 12.68
N PHE A 135 -4.60 9.57 13.82
CA PHE A 135 -5.51 8.57 14.37
C PHE A 135 -6.56 9.26 15.25
N ASN A 136 -7.80 8.77 15.24
CA ASN A 136 -8.87 9.33 16.05
C ASN A 136 -8.70 8.95 17.52
N SER A 137 -8.33 9.92 18.36
CA SER A 137 -8.22 9.71 19.80
C SER A 137 -9.58 9.47 20.48
N ASP A 138 -10.68 9.84 19.83
CA ASP A 138 -12.01 9.68 20.42
C ASP A 138 -12.47 8.22 20.49
N VAL A 139 -11.90 7.32 19.70
CA VAL A 139 -12.28 5.89 19.69
C VAL A 139 -11.95 5.21 21.03
N ASP A 140 -10.95 5.69 21.78
CA ASP A 140 -10.65 5.16 23.13
C ASP A 140 -11.58 5.72 24.22
N ASN A 141 -12.65 6.44 23.86
CA ASN A 141 -13.63 6.97 24.78
C ASN A 141 -15.04 6.43 24.50
N SER A 142 -15.92 6.48 25.51
CA SER A 142 -17.26 5.88 25.43
C SER A 142 -18.27 6.66 24.57
N THR A 143 -17.87 7.78 23.98
CA THR A 143 -18.76 8.67 23.20
C THR A 143 -18.75 8.29 21.72
N VAL A 144 -17.59 7.94 21.18
CA VAL A 144 -17.41 7.56 19.78
C VAL A 144 -17.33 6.04 19.67
N LEU A 145 -18.22 5.45 18.86
CA LEU A 145 -18.36 3.98 18.72
C LEU A 145 -18.77 3.23 20.00
N GLY A 146 -19.28 3.94 21.01
CA GLY A 146 -19.88 3.34 22.21
C GLY A 146 -18.87 2.56 23.05
N GLY A 147 -19.02 1.24 23.14
CA GLY A 147 -18.13 0.38 23.93
C GLY A 147 -16.88 -0.11 23.18
N THR A 148 -16.70 0.33 21.94
CA THR A 148 -15.57 -0.04 21.09
C THR A 148 -14.34 0.78 21.51
N SER A 149 -13.15 0.21 21.42
CA SER A 149 -11.89 0.93 21.62
C SER A 149 -10.87 0.56 20.54
N TRP A 150 -9.72 1.23 20.52
CA TRP A 150 -8.60 0.74 19.73
C TRP A 150 -8.04 -0.55 20.32
N TYR A 151 -7.69 -1.46 19.43
CA TYR A 151 -6.88 -2.62 19.72
C TYR A 151 -5.45 -2.38 19.25
N TYR A 152 -4.53 -2.29 20.21
CA TYR A 152 -3.11 -2.05 19.98
C TYR A 152 -2.26 -3.35 19.90
N GLY A 153 -2.90 -4.52 19.92
CA GLY A 153 -2.18 -5.80 19.92
C GLY A 153 -1.59 -6.15 18.55
N THR A 154 -0.29 -6.42 18.51
CA THR A 154 0.42 -6.79 17.25
C THR A 154 0.10 -8.20 16.75
N ASN A 155 -0.59 -9.01 17.55
CA ASN A 155 -1.16 -10.30 17.15
C ASN A 155 -2.46 -10.16 16.35
N ARG A 156 -3.02 -8.94 16.23
CA ARG A 156 -4.16 -8.61 15.36
C ARG A 156 -5.41 -9.46 15.60
N THR A 157 -5.75 -9.69 16.87
CA THR A 157 -6.98 -10.37 17.29
C THR A 157 -7.86 -9.42 18.09
N PRO A 158 -8.50 -8.41 17.45
CA PRO A 158 -9.14 -7.30 18.16
C PRO A 158 -10.47 -7.66 18.84
N GLY A 159 -11.06 -8.81 18.51
CA GLY A 159 -12.40 -9.15 18.99
C GLY A 159 -13.43 -8.16 18.45
N ALA A 160 -14.09 -7.42 19.33
CA ALA A 160 -15.07 -6.39 18.96
C ALA A 160 -14.47 -4.97 18.81
N ASN A 161 -13.17 -4.81 19.07
CA ASN A 161 -12.46 -3.53 18.96
C ASN A 161 -11.95 -3.28 17.54
N ILE A 162 -11.46 -2.06 17.28
CA ILE A 162 -10.87 -1.68 15.99
C ILE A 162 -9.37 -2.00 15.98
N ASP A 163 -8.87 -2.73 14.99
CA ASP A 163 -7.44 -3.08 14.89
C ASP A 163 -6.61 -1.89 14.40
N MET A 164 -5.84 -1.27 15.30
CA MET A 164 -5.02 -0.09 14.95
C MET A 164 -3.97 -0.41 13.89
N VAL A 165 -3.44 -1.64 13.88
CA VAL A 165 -2.48 -2.08 12.86
C VAL A 165 -3.11 -2.04 11.47
N THR A 166 -4.32 -2.57 11.31
CA THR A 166 -5.06 -2.53 10.04
C THR A 166 -5.32 -1.10 9.60
N THR A 167 -5.84 -0.25 10.48
CA THR A 167 -6.06 1.16 10.13
C THR A 167 -4.75 1.86 9.75
N ALA A 168 -3.66 1.65 10.49
CA ALA A 168 -2.37 2.24 10.15
C ALA A 168 -1.84 1.77 8.78
N MET A 169 -2.00 0.48 8.43
CA MET A 169 -1.63 -0.01 7.09
C MET A 169 -2.45 0.67 5.99
N HIS A 170 -3.76 0.79 6.19
CA HIS A 170 -4.65 1.49 5.26
C HIS A 170 -4.20 2.94 5.02
N GLU A 171 -3.97 3.68 6.10
CA GLU A 171 -3.54 5.08 6.04
C GLU A 171 -2.16 5.26 5.39
N ILE A 172 -1.22 4.35 5.66
CA ILE A 172 0.08 4.36 4.97
C ILE A 172 -0.13 4.12 3.46
N GLY A 173 -1.09 3.30 3.06
CA GLY A 173 -1.44 3.09 1.65
C GLY A 173 -1.82 4.38 0.93
N HIS A 174 -2.60 5.25 1.57
CA HIS A 174 -2.89 6.60 1.05
C HIS A 174 -1.62 7.46 0.92
N GLY A 175 -0.76 7.44 1.94
CA GLY A 175 0.53 8.15 1.92
C GLY A 175 1.47 7.67 0.80
N LEU A 176 1.39 6.39 0.42
CA LEU A 176 2.18 5.78 -0.65
C LEU A 176 1.59 6.00 -2.05
N GLY A 177 0.37 6.51 -2.16
CA GLY A 177 -0.17 7.00 -3.43
C GLY A 177 -1.63 6.64 -3.74
N PHE A 178 -2.36 5.91 -2.89
CA PHE A 178 -3.79 5.66 -3.07
C PHE A 178 -4.62 6.94 -2.85
N SER A 179 -4.49 7.94 -3.73
CA SER A 179 -5.17 9.22 -3.55
C SER A 179 -5.39 9.95 -4.88
N SER A 180 -6.66 10.24 -5.15
CA SER A 180 -7.05 11.10 -6.28
C SER A 180 -6.86 12.57 -5.96
N PHE A 181 -6.39 13.34 -6.94
CA PHE A 181 -6.31 14.80 -6.85
C PHE A 181 -7.54 15.51 -7.41
N LEU A 182 -8.56 14.77 -7.83
CA LEU A 182 -9.75 15.36 -8.42
C LEU A 182 -10.57 16.13 -7.38
N THR A 183 -10.83 17.40 -7.65
CA THR A 183 -11.49 18.31 -6.72
C THR A 183 -13.01 18.31 -6.89
N SER A 184 -13.68 19.11 -6.05
CA SER A 184 -15.12 19.32 -6.10
C SER A 184 -15.62 19.92 -7.43
N THR A 185 -14.74 20.54 -8.22
CA THR A 185 -15.06 21.14 -9.52
C THR A 185 -14.73 20.24 -10.71
N GLY A 186 -14.15 19.05 -10.48
CA GLY A 186 -13.62 18.19 -11.53
C GLY A 186 -12.26 18.64 -12.09
N ALA A 187 -11.69 19.71 -11.55
CA ALA A 187 -10.29 20.08 -11.80
C ALA A 187 -9.35 19.16 -11.00
N TYR A 188 -8.05 19.15 -11.33
CA TYR A 188 -7.06 18.52 -10.46
C TYR A 188 -6.45 19.55 -9.51
N ASN A 189 -6.24 19.15 -8.25
CA ASN A 189 -5.47 19.95 -7.31
C ASN A 189 -4.05 20.20 -7.86
N GLY A 190 -3.60 21.45 -7.85
CA GLY A 190 -2.33 21.84 -8.49
C GLY A 190 -2.33 21.72 -10.04
N SER A 191 -3.51 21.64 -10.66
CA SER A 191 -3.75 21.59 -12.12
C SER A 191 -3.32 20.31 -12.85
N PHE A 192 -2.74 19.33 -12.16
CA PHE A 192 -2.25 18.09 -12.77
C PHE A 192 -2.72 16.87 -11.98
N PRO A 193 -2.99 15.73 -12.65
CA PRO A 193 -3.41 14.50 -11.98
C PRO A 193 -2.32 13.97 -11.03
N SER A 194 -2.73 13.22 -10.01
CA SER A 194 -1.82 12.33 -9.29
C SER A 194 -1.46 11.12 -10.15
N ILE A 195 -0.42 10.39 -9.76
CA ILE A 195 -0.08 9.12 -10.42
C ILE A 195 -1.24 8.11 -10.31
N TRP A 196 -1.99 8.13 -9.22
CA TRP A 196 -3.21 7.34 -9.07
C TRP A 196 -4.29 7.70 -10.08
N ASP A 197 -4.55 8.99 -10.30
CA ASP A 197 -5.53 9.47 -11.29
C ASP A 197 -5.20 8.99 -12.71
N ARG A 198 -3.91 8.81 -13.04
CA ARG A 198 -3.48 8.25 -14.33
C ARG A 198 -4.02 6.86 -14.57
N PHE A 199 -4.37 6.14 -13.50
CA PHE A 199 -4.85 4.79 -13.60
C PHE A 199 -6.38 4.63 -13.56
N LEU A 200 -7.13 5.70 -13.24
CA LEU A 200 -8.59 5.66 -13.18
C LEU A 200 -9.22 5.69 -14.58
N ASN A 201 -10.20 4.82 -14.83
CA ASN A 201 -10.88 4.64 -16.11
C ASN A 201 -12.40 4.54 -15.92
N THR A 202 -13.17 5.15 -16.81
CA THR A 202 -14.64 5.28 -16.74
C THR A 202 -15.42 4.01 -17.11
N SER A 203 -14.77 2.85 -17.23
CA SER A 203 -15.45 1.58 -17.51
C SER A 203 -14.56 0.37 -17.22
N ASN A 204 -15.16 -0.80 -16.97
CA ASN A 204 -14.44 -2.07 -16.78
C ASN A 204 -13.77 -2.56 -18.08
N VAL A 205 -14.40 -2.33 -19.23
CA VAL A 205 -13.88 -2.75 -20.55
C VAL A 205 -13.85 -1.55 -21.49
N GLY A 206 -12.67 -1.20 -21.99
CA GLY A 206 -12.48 0.00 -22.80
C GLY A 206 -12.47 1.27 -21.93
N GLY A 207 -13.38 2.20 -22.18
CA GLY A 207 -13.51 3.46 -21.44
C GLY A 207 -12.43 4.50 -21.77
N THR A 208 -12.48 5.63 -21.07
CA THR A 208 -11.48 6.71 -21.19
C THR A 208 -10.78 6.89 -19.85
N ARG A 209 -9.46 7.10 -19.85
CA ARG A 209 -8.75 7.45 -18.62
C ARG A 209 -9.24 8.81 -18.11
N LEU A 210 -9.40 8.93 -16.80
CA LEU A 210 -9.93 10.12 -16.16
C LEU A 210 -9.17 11.41 -16.59
N PRO A 211 -7.82 11.43 -16.68
CA PRO A 211 -7.09 12.62 -17.13
C PRO A 211 -7.20 12.92 -18.63
N SER A 212 -7.76 12.00 -19.42
CA SER A 212 -7.98 12.14 -20.86
C SER A 212 -9.41 12.58 -21.21
N LEU A 213 -10.29 12.74 -20.23
CA LEU A 213 -11.61 13.32 -20.44
C LEU A 213 -11.50 14.78 -20.89
N ALA A 214 -12.36 15.18 -21.83
CA ALA A 214 -12.24 16.46 -22.53
C ALA A 214 -12.55 17.71 -21.68
N SER A 215 -13.12 17.55 -20.48
CA SER A 215 -13.47 18.67 -19.60
C SER A 215 -13.54 18.28 -18.13
N ASP A 216 -13.42 19.29 -17.26
CA ASP A 216 -13.61 19.16 -15.81
C ASP A 216 -15.03 18.67 -15.48
N ALA A 217 -16.04 19.10 -16.25
CA ALA A 217 -17.42 18.66 -16.07
C ALA A 217 -17.59 17.15 -16.29
N LEU A 218 -16.89 16.59 -17.29
CA LEU A 218 -16.91 15.13 -17.50
C LEU A 218 -16.21 14.40 -16.36
N ARG A 219 -15.05 14.88 -15.91
CA ARG A 219 -14.35 14.29 -14.75
C ARG A 219 -15.17 14.38 -13.46
N LEU A 220 -15.87 15.49 -13.26
CA LEU A 220 -16.77 15.70 -12.11
C LEU A 220 -17.89 14.66 -12.08
N ALA A 221 -18.44 14.28 -13.24
CA ALA A 221 -19.49 13.26 -13.31
C ALA A 221 -19.02 11.87 -12.83
N GLU A 222 -17.75 11.54 -13.06
CA GLU A 222 -17.15 10.27 -12.64
C GLU A 222 -17.01 10.14 -11.12
N ARG A 223 -17.12 11.25 -10.36
CA ARG A 223 -17.11 11.22 -8.89
C ARG A 223 -18.30 10.48 -8.29
N THR A 224 -19.38 10.33 -9.06
CA THR A 224 -20.65 9.78 -8.56
C THR A 224 -21.33 8.80 -9.52
N GLY A 225 -20.57 8.11 -10.37
CA GLY A 225 -21.10 7.27 -11.45
C GLY A 225 -21.28 5.78 -11.13
N ASN A 226 -20.69 5.30 -10.03
CA ASN A 226 -20.59 3.87 -9.69
C ASN A 226 -19.92 3.02 -10.79
N ASP A 227 -19.12 3.61 -11.69
CA ASP A 227 -18.52 2.91 -12.83
C ASP A 227 -17.07 3.35 -13.07
N LEU A 228 -16.31 3.52 -11.98
CA LEU A 228 -14.91 3.86 -12.03
C LEU A 228 -14.02 2.66 -11.71
N TRP A 229 -12.94 2.51 -12.47
CA TRP A 229 -12.12 1.30 -12.48
C TRP A 229 -10.64 1.62 -12.54
N TRP A 230 -9.83 0.78 -11.92
CA TRP A 230 -8.38 0.79 -12.08
C TRP A 230 -7.99 0.09 -13.37
N ASP A 231 -7.12 0.71 -14.17
CA ASP A 231 -6.68 0.16 -15.45
C ASP A 231 -5.15 0.02 -15.52
N GLY A 232 -4.48 -0.20 -14.39
CA GLY A 232 -3.09 -0.65 -14.36
C GLY A 232 -2.97 -2.17 -14.50
N ALA A 233 -1.96 -2.64 -15.24
CA ALA A 233 -1.86 -4.04 -15.64
C ALA A 233 -1.59 -4.99 -14.46
N ASN A 234 -0.80 -4.55 -13.48
CA ASN A 234 -0.47 -5.37 -12.31
C ASN A 234 -1.66 -5.44 -11.34
N GLY A 235 -2.38 -4.33 -11.11
CA GLY A 235 -3.62 -4.33 -10.32
C GLY A 235 -4.71 -5.20 -10.96
N VAL A 236 -4.86 -5.15 -12.29
CA VAL A 236 -5.74 -6.05 -13.05
C VAL A 236 -5.34 -7.51 -12.87
N ALA A 237 -4.05 -7.84 -12.99
CA ALA A 237 -3.56 -9.19 -12.77
C ALA A 237 -3.79 -9.66 -11.32
N GLY A 238 -3.55 -8.78 -10.35
CA GLY A 238 -3.79 -9.02 -8.92
C GLY A 238 -5.26 -9.25 -8.58
N ASN A 239 -6.19 -8.77 -9.41
CA ASN A 239 -7.63 -8.99 -9.33
C ASN A 239 -8.14 -10.04 -10.34
N GLY A 240 -7.32 -11.03 -10.68
CA GLY A 240 -7.73 -12.17 -11.52
C GLY A 240 -8.01 -11.81 -12.98
N GLY A 241 -7.38 -10.75 -13.50
CA GLY A 241 -7.52 -10.31 -14.89
C GLY A 241 -8.69 -9.37 -15.15
N THR A 242 -9.42 -8.95 -14.10
CA THR A 242 -10.51 -7.96 -14.20
C THR A 242 -10.05 -6.64 -13.60
N ARG A 243 -10.48 -5.50 -14.17
CA ARG A 243 -10.18 -4.20 -13.57
C ARG A 243 -10.75 -4.12 -12.15
N PRO A 244 -9.93 -3.73 -11.16
CA PRO A 244 -10.42 -3.39 -9.83
C PRO A 244 -11.46 -2.28 -9.89
N ARG A 245 -12.55 -2.40 -9.14
CA ARG A 245 -13.55 -1.33 -9.06
C ARG A 245 -13.14 -0.33 -7.99
N ILE A 246 -13.25 0.94 -8.32
CA ILE A 246 -12.90 2.06 -7.44
C ILE A 246 -14.19 2.63 -6.85
N TYR A 247 -14.15 2.94 -5.56
CA TYR A 247 -15.28 3.48 -4.82
C TYR A 247 -15.67 4.86 -5.36
N ALA A 248 -16.72 4.89 -6.17
CA ALA A 248 -17.32 6.11 -6.73
C ALA A 248 -18.85 6.05 -6.55
N PRO A 249 -19.35 6.04 -5.29
CA PRO A 249 -20.76 5.86 -4.95
C PRO A 249 -21.64 6.93 -5.60
N THR A 250 -22.95 6.66 -5.72
CA THR A 250 -23.93 7.60 -6.31
C THR A 250 -24.03 8.94 -5.56
N THR A 251 -23.64 8.96 -4.29
CA THR A 251 -23.45 10.17 -3.49
C THR A 251 -21.99 10.30 -3.12
N PHE A 252 -21.34 11.39 -3.53
CA PHE A 252 -19.93 11.61 -3.23
C PHE A 252 -19.67 11.58 -1.71
N SER A 253 -18.74 10.74 -1.28
CA SER A 253 -18.28 10.66 0.10
C SER A 253 -16.93 11.35 0.23
N SER A 254 -16.90 12.49 0.92
CA SER A 254 -15.66 13.23 1.14
C SER A 254 -14.65 12.38 1.91
N GLY A 255 -13.40 12.38 1.44
CA GLY A 255 -12.32 11.56 2.01
C GLY A 255 -12.29 10.11 1.50
N SER A 256 -13.39 9.60 0.93
CA SER A 256 -13.44 8.20 0.45
C SER A 256 -13.47 8.08 -1.06
N SER A 257 -14.40 8.78 -1.73
CA SER A 257 -14.64 8.60 -3.16
C SER A 257 -13.37 8.83 -3.99
N LEU A 258 -13.18 7.99 -5.01
CA LEU A 258 -12.03 7.94 -5.93
C LEU A 258 -10.70 7.43 -5.37
N SER A 259 -10.57 7.25 -4.05
CA SER A 259 -9.29 6.91 -3.42
C SER A 259 -9.30 5.57 -2.69
N HIS A 260 -10.36 4.79 -2.89
CA HIS A 260 -10.56 3.48 -2.27
C HIS A 260 -11.04 2.45 -3.28
N LEU A 261 -10.88 1.19 -2.94
CA LEU A 261 -11.57 0.10 -3.64
C LEU A 261 -13.05 0.09 -3.30
N ASP A 262 -13.87 -0.35 -4.26
CA ASP A 262 -15.31 -0.42 -4.08
C ASP A 262 -15.68 -1.55 -3.10
N GLU A 263 -16.20 -1.19 -1.93
CA GLU A 263 -16.55 -2.12 -0.85
C GLU A 263 -17.64 -3.13 -1.25
N THR A 264 -18.51 -2.81 -2.21
CA THR A 264 -19.54 -3.76 -2.66
C THR A 264 -18.95 -4.95 -3.42
N ILE A 265 -17.77 -4.76 -4.04
CA ILE A 265 -17.04 -5.81 -4.77
C ILE A 265 -15.89 -6.36 -3.93
N HIS A 266 -15.27 -5.53 -3.09
CA HIS A 266 -14.06 -5.83 -2.31
C HIS A 266 -14.27 -5.60 -0.79
N PRO A 267 -15.29 -6.20 -0.15
CA PRO A 267 -15.74 -5.81 1.20
C PRO A 267 -14.75 -6.07 2.34
N SER A 268 -13.69 -6.86 2.10
CA SER A 268 -12.66 -7.19 3.10
C SER A 268 -11.25 -6.83 2.65
N ASP A 269 -11.15 -6.06 1.57
CA ASP A 269 -9.87 -5.56 1.13
C ASP A 269 -9.40 -4.41 2.05
N LEU A 270 -8.09 -4.34 2.29
CA LEU A 270 -7.50 -3.35 3.18
C LEU A 270 -7.77 -1.93 2.68
N MET A 271 -7.79 -1.67 1.38
CA MET A 271 -8.00 -0.33 0.81
C MET A 271 -9.48 -0.01 0.52
N SER A 272 -10.42 -0.77 1.09
CA SER A 272 -11.84 -0.43 1.12
C SER A 272 -12.13 0.67 2.16
N PRO A 273 -13.14 1.53 1.94
CA PRO A 273 -13.39 2.72 2.77
C PRO A 273 -14.00 2.44 4.14
N PHE A 274 -14.30 1.18 4.47
CA PHE A 274 -14.92 0.78 5.72
C PHE A 274 -14.10 -0.33 6.38
N ASP A 275 -13.87 -0.19 7.69
CA ASP A 275 -13.22 -1.23 8.47
C ASP A 275 -14.09 -2.49 8.50
N SER A 276 -13.49 -3.62 8.13
CA SER A 276 -14.11 -4.95 8.11
C SER A 276 -13.34 -5.94 8.99
N GLY A 277 -12.48 -5.42 9.87
CA GLY A 277 -11.56 -6.19 10.70
C GLY A 277 -10.18 -6.39 10.06
N PRO A 278 -9.34 -7.26 10.65
CA PRO A 278 -7.94 -7.37 10.25
C PRO A 278 -7.72 -7.77 8.78
N ALA A 279 -7.03 -6.92 8.02
CA ALA A 279 -6.73 -7.13 6.59
C ALA A 279 -5.27 -6.81 6.22
N ASN A 280 -4.75 -7.47 5.19
CA ASN A 280 -3.43 -7.19 4.61
C ASN A 280 -3.60 -6.59 3.22
N TYR A 281 -2.54 -5.99 2.67
CA TYR A 281 -2.54 -5.65 1.24
C TYR A 281 -2.78 -6.91 0.41
N SER A 282 -3.82 -6.86 -0.43
CA SER A 282 -4.14 -7.93 -1.35
C SER A 282 -3.17 -7.96 -2.53
N SER A 283 -3.22 -9.02 -3.34
CA SER A 283 -2.49 -9.05 -4.62
C SER A 283 -2.88 -7.90 -5.54
N MET A 284 -4.11 -7.42 -5.43
CA MET A 284 -4.62 -6.27 -6.16
C MET A 284 -3.99 -4.97 -5.65
N ASP A 285 -3.99 -4.72 -4.34
CA ASP A 285 -3.35 -3.53 -3.75
C ASP A 285 -1.88 -3.44 -4.13
N LEU A 286 -1.15 -4.53 -3.94
CA LEU A 286 0.26 -4.66 -4.29
C LEU A 286 0.50 -4.44 -5.78
N GLY A 287 -0.38 -4.96 -6.63
CA GLY A 287 -0.36 -4.70 -8.07
C GLY A 287 -0.57 -3.23 -8.41
N MET A 288 -1.49 -2.53 -7.72
CA MET A 288 -1.68 -1.09 -7.92
C MET A 288 -0.46 -0.27 -7.50
N PHE A 289 0.21 -0.64 -6.40
CA PHE A 289 1.48 -0.01 -6.04
C PHE A 289 2.56 -0.23 -7.12
N GLN A 290 2.67 -1.42 -7.70
CA GLN A 290 3.58 -1.70 -8.81
C GLN A 290 3.29 -0.87 -10.05
N ASP A 291 2.02 -0.74 -10.41
CA ASP A 291 1.57 0.09 -11.52
C ASP A 291 1.99 1.56 -11.34
N MET A 292 1.91 2.09 -10.11
CA MET A 292 2.41 3.44 -9.79
C MET A 292 3.93 3.57 -9.84
N GLY A 293 4.66 2.46 -9.72
CA GLY A 293 6.12 2.41 -9.87
C GLY A 293 6.88 1.89 -8.66
N TRP A 294 6.20 1.43 -7.61
CA TRP A 294 6.83 0.79 -6.45
C TRP A 294 7.42 -0.58 -6.83
N LEU A 295 8.61 -0.88 -6.30
CA LEU A 295 9.17 -2.22 -6.36
C LEU A 295 8.68 -3.04 -5.18
N LEU A 296 8.19 -4.25 -5.43
CA LEU A 296 7.79 -5.17 -4.37
C LEU A 296 8.91 -6.13 -4.02
N VAL A 297 8.93 -6.57 -2.77
CA VAL A 297 9.67 -7.76 -2.36
C VAL A 297 8.99 -8.98 -2.99
N PRO A 298 9.71 -9.82 -3.76
CA PRO A 298 9.11 -11.04 -4.31
C PRO A 298 8.67 -11.97 -3.18
N GLU A 299 7.43 -12.45 -3.25
CA GLU A 299 6.94 -13.48 -2.32
C GLU A 299 7.86 -14.71 -2.34
N PRO A 300 8.11 -15.38 -1.20
CA PRO A 300 9.00 -16.55 -1.13
C PRO A 300 8.60 -17.75 -2.02
N SER A 301 7.44 -17.72 -2.67
CA SER A 301 6.84 -18.85 -3.40
C SER A 301 7.35 -19.03 -4.85
N ALA A 302 8.29 -18.22 -5.34
CA ALA A 302 8.89 -18.44 -6.67
C ALA A 302 10.04 -19.48 -6.68
N PHE A 303 10.49 -19.97 -5.52
CA PHE A 303 11.47 -21.06 -5.46
C PHE A 303 10.78 -22.42 -5.47
N ILE A 304 10.21 -22.81 -6.61
CA ILE A 304 9.92 -24.22 -6.87
C ILE A 304 11.27 -24.96 -6.85
N LEU A 305 11.53 -25.69 -5.76
CA LEU A 305 12.58 -26.70 -5.70
C LEU A 305 12.35 -27.70 -6.83
N ILE A 306 13.03 -27.54 -7.96
CA ILE A 306 13.28 -28.66 -8.87
C ILE A 306 14.34 -29.53 -8.18
N GLY A 307 13.90 -30.32 -7.21
CA GLY A 307 14.69 -31.40 -6.64
C GLY A 307 14.84 -32.51 -7.68
N VAL A 308 15.91 -32.49 -8.45
CA VAL A 308 16.28 -33.61 -9.32
C VAL A 308 16.66 -34.79 -8.41
N ALA A 309 15.76 -35.77 -8.29
CA ALA A 309 16.05 -37.06 -7.66
C ALA A 309 17.01 -37.86 -8.55
N LEU A 310 18.31 -37.77 -8.29
CA LEU A 310 19.30 -38.72 -8.81
C LEU A 310 19.26 -39.98 -7.94
N PHE A 311 18.58 -41.03 -8.42
CA PHE A 311 18.76 -42.38 -7.90
C PHE A 311 20.14 -42.91 -8.34
N PRO A 312 21.07 -43.26 -7.44
CA PRO A 312 22.24 -44.02 -7.82
C PRO A 312 21.84 -45.48 -8.04
N THR A 313 21.94 -45.96 -9.27
CA THR A 313 21.90 -47.39 -9.56
C THR A 313 23.15 -48.04 -8.97
N LEU A 314 22.97 -48.73 -7.84
CA LEU A 314 23.99 -49.59 -7.25
C LEU A 314 24.28 -50.76 -8.20
N ALA A 315 25.40 -50.67 -8.91
CA ALA A 315 25.98 -51.80 -9.64
C ALA A 315 26.41 -52.88 -8.64
N ARG A 316 25.63 -53.95 -8.55
CA ARG A 316 25.95 -55.14 -7.74
C ARG A 316 27.12 -55.88 -8.38
N ARG A 317 28.28 -55.80 -7.75
CA ARG A 317 29.49 -56.57 -8.09
C ARG A 317 29.24 -58.05 -7.80
N SER A 318 29.15 -58.91 -8.80
CA SER A 318 29.09 -60.36 -8.60
C SER A 318 30.47 -60.88 -8.17
N ARG A 319 30.50 -61.63 -7.06
CA ARG A 319 31.59 -62.55 -6.73
C ARG A 319 31.06 -63.97 -6.90
N ARG A 320 31.44 -64.60 -8.00
CA ARG A 320 31.91 -65.99 -8.17
C ARG A 320 32.03 -66.27 -9.65
#